data_AF-A0A1I2X8P8-F1
#
_entry.id   AF-A0A1I2X8P8-F1
#
_cell.length_a   1.000
_cell.length_b   1.000
_cell.length_c   1.000
_cell.angle_alpha   90.00
_cell.angle_beta   90.00
_cell.angle_gamma   90.00
#
_symmetry.space_group_name_H-M   'P 1'
#
loop_
_entity.id
_entity.type
_entity.pdbx_description
1 polymer ?
#
loop_
_entity_poly.entity_id
_entity_poly.type
_entity_poly.pdbx_seq_one_letter_code
_entity_poly.pdbx_strand_id
1 'polypeptide(L)'
;MAKTSGVVEVSNLHRTEVFVSHRNARLTIHGRRLLVERVSAGRPVAHVAAEMGISRATAHKWIRRWRSEGESGLRDRSSRPLTTPHRTAAAVEARVCRLRQARKLGPARLGPILGLPASTVHRVLVRHGLNRLAFMDRPTGQVIRRYERAHPGELIHVDVKKLGRIPDGGGHKVLGRQAGRARRSQMGFDYVHSAVDDH
;
A
#
# COMPACT_ATOMS: atom_id res chain seq x y z
N MET A 1 -8.81 -37.00 17.86
CA MET A 1 -8.99 -35.78 18.68
C MET A 1 -8.92 -34.57 17.76
N ALA A 2 -10.04 -33.87 17.58
CA ALA A 2 -10.18 -32.74 16.70
C ALA A 2 -9.43 -31.51 17.26
N LYS A 3 -8.61 -30.84 16.44
CA LYS A 3 -8.09 -29.50 16.74
C LYS A 3 -8.80 -28.50 15.84
N THR A 4 -9.66 -27.72 16.48
CA THR A 4 -10.46 -26.62 15.98
C THR A 4 -9.58 -25.55 15.32
N SER A 5 -9.83 -25.27 14.05
CA SER A 5 -9.17 -24.19 13.30
C SER A 5 -9.75 -22.85 13.72
N GLY A 6 -9.07 -22.14 14.62
CA GLY A 6 -9.42 -20.79 15.04
C GLY A 6 -9.14 -19.79 13.92
N VAL A 7 -10.21 -19.24 13.34
CA VAL A 7 -10.17 -18.08 12.44
C VAL A 7 -9.81 -16.87 13.31
N VAL A 8 -8.60 -16.34 13.15
CA VAL A 8 -8.23 -15.06 13.76
C VAL A 8 -8.82 -13.95 12.87
N GLU A 9 -9.95 -13.40 13.29
CA GLU A 9 -10.48 -12.15 12.76
C GLU A 9 -9.43 -11.05 12.95
N VAL A 10 -8.95 -10.51 11.84
CA VAL A 10 -8.05 -9.34 11.84
C VAL A 10 -8.90 -8.12 12.18
N SER A 11 -9.02 -7.86 13.48
CA SER A 11 -9.71 -6.70 14.04
C SER A 11 -9.07 -5.40 13.52
N ASN A 12 -9.88 -4.63 12.80
CA ASN A 12 -9.76 -3.21 12.45
C ASN A 12 -8.43 -2.53 12.78
N LEU A 13 -7.62 -2.33 11.74
CA LEU A 13 -6.63 -1.26 11.69
C LEU A 13 -7.31 0.06 12.07
N HIS A 14 -7.05 0.53 13.29
CA HIS A 14 -7.35 1.88 13.72
C HIS A 14 -6.65 2.84 12.76
N ARG A 15 -7.40 3.30 11.77
CA ARG A 15 -6.95 4.33 10.84
C ARG A 15 -6.89 5.61 11.66
N THR A 16 -5.72 5.91 12.21
CA THR A 16 -5.41 7.22 12.78
C THR A 16 -5.51 8.21 11.64
N GLU A 17 -6.71 8.74 11.41
CA GLU A 17 -6.93 9.79 10.44
C GLU A 17 -6.25 11.04 11.00
N VAL A 18 -5.02 11.28 10.54
CA VAL A 18 -4.36 12.56 10.72
C VAL A 18 -5.30 13.62 10.12
N PHE A 19 -5.84 14.49 10.97
CA PHE A 19 -6.64 15.64 10.54
C PHE A 19 -5.73 16.64 9.83
N VAL A 20 -5.37 16.34 8.59
CA VAL A 20 -4.67 17.29 7.73
C VAL A 20 -5.72 18.30 7.26
N SER A 21 -5.84 19.40 8.00
CA SER A 21 -6.60 20.56 7.57
C SER A 21 -6.05 21.02 6.22
N HIS A 22 -6.91 21.08 5.20
CA HIS A 22 -6.51 21.57 3.89
C HIS A 22 -5.93 22.99 4.02
N ARG A 23 -4.92 23.36 3.22
CA ARG A 23 -4.23 24.66 3.32
C ARG A 23 -5.18 25.88 3.26
N ASN A 24 -6.33 25.73 2.59
CA ASN A 24 -7.35 26.77 2.44
C ASN A 24 -8.52 26.65 3.45
N ALA A 25 -8.47 25.69 4.37
CA ALA A 25 -9.53 25.50 5.36
C ALA A 25 -9.48 26.63 6.39
N ARG A 26 -10.50 27.48 6.39
CA ARG A 26 -10.61 28.62 7.31
C ARG A 26 -10.82 28.20 8.77
N LEU A 27 -11.44 27.04 9.01
CA LEU A 27 -11.75 26.55 10.35
C LEU A 27 -11.23 25.14 10.57
N THR A 28 -10.45 24.98 11.65
CA THR A 28 -10.16 23.70 12.29
C THR A 28 -11.41 23.17 13.03
N ILE A 29 -11.35 21.94 13.54
CA ILE A 29 -12.42 21.40 14.39
C ILE A 29 -12.70 22.30 15.59
N HIS A 30 -11.65 22.80 16.26
CA HIS A 30 -11.80 23.75 17.37
C HIS A 30 -12.51 25.03 16.95
N GLY A 31 -12.19 25.59 15.77
CA GLY A 31 -12.90 26.76 15.26
C GLY A 31 -14.39 26.47 14.99
N ARG A 32 -14.73 25.29 14.47
CA ARG A 32 -16.13 24.90 14.26
C ARG A 32 -16.89 24.72 15.57
N ARG A 33 -16.22 24.23 16.62
CA ARG A 33 -16.79 24.12 17.96
C ARG A 33 -17.05 25.50 18.56
N LEU A 34 -16.09 26.42 18.48
CA LEU A 34 -16.24 27.79 18.94
C LEU A 34 -17.40 28.52 18.24
N LEU A 35 -17.58 28.29 16.93
CA LEU A 35 -18.73 28.77 16.18
C LEU A 35 -20.05 28.31 16.81
N VAL A 36 -20.16 27.01 17.11
CA VAL A 36 -21.37 26.42 17.71
C VAL A 36 -21.61 26.96 19.11
N GLU A 37 -20.57 27.02 19.95
CA GLU A 37 -20.67 27.53 21.32
C GLU A 37 -21.17 28.98 21.33
N ARG A 38 -20.58 29.86 20.49
CA ARG A 38 -20.98 31.27 20.38
C ARG A 38 -22.43 31.43 19.92
N VAL A 39 -22.87 30.63 18.95
CA VAL A 39 -24.25 30.68 18.46
C VAL A 39 -25.23 30.12 19.48
N SER A 40 -24.83 29.07 20.21
CA SER A 40 -25.65 28.46 21.27
C SER A 40 -25.82 29.40 22.48
N ALA A 41 -24.86 30.27 22.72
CA ALA A 41 -24.94 31.39 23.67
C ALA A 41 -25.84 32.55 23.21
N GLY A 42 -26.63 32.37 22.13
CA GLY A 42 -27.60 33.35 21.63
C GLY A 42 -27.04 34.36 20.63
N ARG A 43 -25.76 34.27 20.24
CA ARG A 43 -25.18 35.22 19.27
C ARG A 43 -25.72 34.96 17.85
N PRO A 44 -26.07 36.01 17.09
CA PRO A 44 -26.52 35.85 15.71
C PRO A 44 -25.47 35.18 14.81
N VAL A 45 -25.89 34.18 14.02
CA VAL A 45 -25.01 33.41 13.12
C VAL A 45 -24.22 34.30 12.17
N ALA A 46 -24.82 35.38 11.68
CA ALA A 46 -24.17 36.31 10.76
C ALA A 46 -22.94 37.01 11.37
N HIS A 47 -23.05 37.45 12.63
CA HIS A 47 -21.95 38.13 13.32
C HIS A 47 -20.80 37.17 13.59
N VAL A 48 -21.11 35.98 14.12
CA VAL A 48 -20.08 34.96 14.41
C VAL A 48 -19.40 34.50 13.11
N ALA A 49 -20.15 34.34 12.00
CA ALA A 49 -19.57 33.98 10.71
C ALA A 49 -18.58 35.04 10.20
N ALA A 50 -18.93 36.33 10.32
CA ALA A 50 -18.08 37.44 9.91
C ALA A 50 -16.78 37.51 10.74
N GLU A 51 -16.88 37.43 12.07
CA GLU A 51 -15.72 37.39 12.98
C GLU A 51 -14.77 36.23 12.68
N MET A 52 -15.33 35.09 12.28
CA MET A 52 -14.56 33.87 11.98
C MET A 52 -14.11 33.78 10.52
N GLY A 53 -14.36 34.81 9.71
CA GLY A 53 -13.92 34.87 8.31
C GLY A 53 -14.51 33.80 7.41
N ILE A 54 -15.76 33.38 7.66
CA ILE A 54 -16.49 32.38 6.86
C ILE A 54 -17.84 32.92 6.36
N SER A 55 -18.38 32.30 5.31
CA SER A 55 -19.72 32.65 4.82
C SER A 55 -20.82 32.17 5.78
N ARG A 56 -21.94 32.89 5.81
CA ARG A 56 -23.17 32.50 6.56
C ARG A 56 -23.61 31.08 6.23
N ALA A 57 -23.59 30.71 4.95
CA ALA A 57 -23.92 29.36 4.49
C ALA A 57 -23.00 28.28 5.11
N THR A 58 -21.70 28.57 5.25
CA THR A 58 -20.74 27.67 5.89
C THR A 58 -21.04 27.54 7.39
N ALA A 59 -21.38 28.64 8.06
CA ALA A 59 -21.74 28.61 9.47
C ALA A 59 -23.00 27.76 9.71
N HIS A 60 -24.08 28.01 8.96
CA HIS A 60 -25.31 27.21 9.03
C HIS A 60 -25.09 25.73 8.71
N LYS A 61 -24.19 25.41 7.78
CA LYS A 61 -23.80 24.01 7.51
C LYS A 61 -23.24 23.33 8.76
N TRP A 62 -22.29 23.96 9.45
CA TRP A 62 -21.68 23.38 10.64
C TRP A 62 -22.65 23.28 11.81
N ILE A 63 -23.45 24.32 12.05
CA ILE A 63 -24.48 24.32 13.11
C ILE A 63 -25.50 23.19 12.86
N ARG A 64 -25.98 23.04 11.62
CA ARG A 64 -26.92 21.97 11.27
C ARG A 64 -26.32 20.58 11.51
N ARG A 65 -25.06 20.36 11.13
CA ARG A 65 -24.38 19.08 11.38
C ARG A 65 -24.20 18.82 12.87
N TRP A 66 -23.82 19.83 13.65
CA TRP A 66 -23.70 19.67 15.09
C TRP A 66 -25.05 19.36 15.75
N ARG A 67 -26.14 20.00 15.31
CA ARG A 67 -27.49 19.70 15.82
C ARG A 67 -27.94 18.26 15.50
N SER A 68 -27.52 17.71 14.36
CA SER A 68 -27.90 16.34 13.96
C SER A 68 -26.98 15.25 14.53
N GLU A 69 -25.69 15.54 14.69
CA GLU A 69 -24.64 14.53 14.93
C GLU A 69 -23.74 14.85 16.14
N GLY A 70 -23.99 15.95 16.84
CA GLY A 70 -23.14 16.44 17.94
C GLY A 70 -21.72 16.77 17.48
N GLU A 71 -20.75 16.48 18.36
CA GLU A 71 -19.32 16.76 18.10
C GLU A 71 -18.79 16.00 16.87
N SER A 72 -19.35 14.81 16.58
CA SER A 72 -18.94 14.00 15.42
C SER A 72 -19.22 14.70 14.08
N GLY A 73 -20.29 15.51 14.02
CA GLY A 73 -20.68 16.27 12.82
C GLY A 73 -19.72 17.41 12.46
N LEU A 74 -18.81 17.80 13.36
CA LEU A 74 -17.80 18.83 13.13
C LEU A 74 -16.55 18.31 12.42
N ARG A 75 -16.40 16.98 12.29
CA ARG A 75 -15.31 16.36 11.54
C ARG A 75 -15.49 16.58 10.04
N ASP A 76 -14.37 16.63 9.32
CA ASP A 76 -14.41 16.65 7.87
C ASP A 76 -15.01 15.36 7.33
N ARG A 77 -15.94 15.51 6.38
CA ARG A 77 -16.45 14.37 5.63
C ARG A 77 -15.54 14.13 4.44
N SER A 78 -15.50 12.89 3.98
CA SER A 78 -14.82 12.57 2.74
C SER A 78 -15.37 13.41 1.60
N SER A 79 -14.50 14.14 0.90
CA SER A 79 -14.85 14.81 -0.37
C SER A 79 -14.93 13.81 -1.54
N ARG A 80 -14.75 12.51 -1.27
CA ARG A 80 -14.82 11.47 -2.29
C ARG A 80 -16.28 11.30 -2.73
N PRO A 81 -16.56 11.27 -4.05
CA PRO A 81 -17.91 10.99 -4.55
C PRO A 81 -18.44 9.68 -3.97
N LEU A 82 -19.73 9.67 -3.58
CA LEU A 82 -20.40 8.45 -3.12
C LEU A 82 -20.48 7.39 -4.23
N THR A 83 -20.68 7.85 -5.46
CA THR A 83 -20.77 6.99 -6.65
C THR A 83 -19.82 7.48 -7.73
N THR A 84 -19.25 6.54 -8.49
CA THR A 84 -18.44 6.85 -9.68
C THR A 84 -18.99 6.02 -10.84
N PRO A 85 -19.98 6.53 -11.60
CA PRO A 85 -20.69 5.74 -12.62
C PRO A 85 -19.77 5.15 -13.69
N HIS A 86 -18.72 5.88 -14.07
CA HIS A 86 -17.72 5.41 -15.05
C HIS A 86 -16.63 4.52 -14.43
N ARG A 87 -16.86 3.99 -13.22
CA ARG A 87 -15.93 3.02 -12.64
C ARG A 87 -15.96 1.74 -13.48
N THR A 88 -14.79 1.24 -13.81
CA THR A 88 -14.60 -0.07 -14.45
C THR A 88 -15.42 -1.14 -13.73
N ALA A 89 -16.25 -1.87 -14.48
CA ALA A 89 -17.10 -2.92 -13.92
C ALA A 89 -16.26 -3.99 -13.20
N ALA A 90 -16.79 -4.56 -12.11
CA ALA A 90 -16.06 -5.52 -11.28
C ALA A 90 -15.56 -6.75 -12.07
N ALA A 91 -16.35 -7.24 -13.04
CA ALA A 91 -15.95 -8.33 -13.92
C ALA A 91 -14.71 -8.01 -14.76
N VAL A 92 -14.62 -6.77 -15.26
CA VAL A 92 -13.45 -6.28 -16.01
C VAL A 92 -12.24 -6.13 -15.08
N GLU A 93 -12.44 -5.59 -13.86
CA GLU A 93 -11.38 -5.51 -12.86
C GLU A 93 -10.82 -6.89 -12.51
N ALA A 94 -11.69 -7.89 -12.32
CA ALA A 94 -11.30 -9.27 -12.05
C ALA A 94 -10.48 -9.86 -13.21
N ARG A 95 -10.86 -9.59 -14.47
CA ARG A 95 -10.10 -10.02 -15.65
C ARG A 95 -8.70 -9.40 -15.68
N VAL A 96 -8.58 -8.11 -15.35
CA VAL A 96 -7.27 -7.44 -15.22
C VAL A 96 -6.41 -8.13 -14.16
N CYS A 97 -6.96 -8.40 -12.98
CA CYS A 97 -6.23 -9.02 -11.86
C CYS A 97 -5.78 -10.45 -12.20
N ARG A 98 -6.67 -11.27 -12.77
CA ARG A 98 -6.32 -12.63 -13.22
C ARG A 98 -5.19 -12.62 -14.24
N LEU A 99 -5.29 -11.76 -15.26
CA LEU A 99 -4.27 -11.68 -16.31
C LEU A 99 -2.93 -11.19 -15.77
N ARG A 100 -2.96 -10.24 -14.83
CA ARG A 100 -1.77 -9.75 -14.13
C ARG A 100 -1.07 -10.88 -13.36
N GLN A 101 -1.80 -11.67 -12.59
CA GLN A 101 -1.22 -12.77 -11.79
C GLN A 101 -0.68 -13.90 -12.69
N ALA A 102 -1.42 -14.26 -13.73
CA ALA A 102 -1.03 -15.31 -14.66
C ALA A 102 0.21 -14.92 -15.49
N ARG A 103 0.20 -13.73 -16.12
CA ARG A 103 1.22 -13.35 -17.11
C ARG A 103 2.31 -12.45 -16.57
N LYS A 104 2.14 -11.83 -15.39
CA LYS A 104 3.14 -10.96 -14.75
C LYS A 104 3.61 -9.82 -15.68
N LEU A 105 2.66 -9.27 -16.45
CA LEU A 105 2.91 -8.18 -17.40
C LEU A 105 2.57 -6.82 -16.78
N GLY A 106 3.26 -5.77 -17.24
CA GLY A 106 2.96 -4.39 -16.87
C GLY A 106 1.71 -3.83 -17.58
N PRO A 107 1.16 -2.70 -17.13
CA PRO A 107 -0.05 -2.11 -17.69
C PRO A 107 0.01 -1.86 -19.20
N ALA A 108 1.16 -1.43 -19.73
CA ALA A 108 1.35 -1.18 -21.16
C ALA A 108 1.19 -2.44 -22.03
N ARG A 109 1.52 -3.62 -21.50
CA ARG A 109 1.36 -4.91 -22.19
C ARG A 109 -0.01 -5.53 -21.95
N LEU A 110 -0.59 -5.31 -20.77
CA LEU A 110 -1.93 -5.81 -20.43
C LEU A 110 -3.04 -5.02 -21.14
N GLY A 111 -2.87 -3.71 -21.35
CA GLY A 111 -3.86 -2.84 -21.97
C GLY A 111 -4.36 -3.34 -23.32
N PRO A 112 -3.47 -3.57 -24.31
CA PRO A 112 -3.85 -4.11 -25.62
C PRO A 112 -4.56 -5.47 -25.54
N ILE A 113 -4.14 -6.36 -24.63
CA ILE A 113 -4.77 -7.70 -24.47
C ILE A 113 -6.21 -7.59 -23.94
N LEU A 114 -6.48 -6.56 -23.13
CA LEU A 114 -7.76 -6.36 -22.46
C LEU A 114 -8.67 -5.36 -23.18
N GLY A 115 -8.17 -4.66 -24.20
CA GLY A 115 -8.88 -3.54 -24.83
C GLY A 115 -9.04 -2.33 -23.90
N LEU A 116 -8.09 -2.09 -23.00
CA LEU A 116 -8.15 -1.02 -22.00
C LEU A 116 -6.94 -0.08 -22.09
N PRO A 117 -7.11 1.22 -21.83
CA PRO A 117 -5.98 2.12 -21.65
C PRO A 117 -5.05 1.64 -20.52
N ALA A 118 -3.74 1.78 -20.71
CA ALA A 118 -2.74 1.37 -19.72
C ALA A 118 -2.94 2.08 -18.36
N SER A 119 -3.39 3.33 -18.36
CA SER A 119 -3.74 4.10 -17.16
C SER A 119 -4.91 3.48 -16.39
N THR A 120 -5.94 2.98 -17.09
CA THR A 120 -7.08 2.26 -16.51
C THR A 120 -6.62 0.95 -15.88
N VAL A 121 -5.82 0.17 -16.60
CA VAL A 121 -5.23 -1.07 -16.06
C VAL A 121 -4.42 -0.77 -14.80
N HIS A 122 -3.55 0.25 -14.83
CA HIS A 122 -2.76 0.65 -13.67
C HIS A 122 -3.64 1.02 -12.47
N ARG A 123 -4.67 1.85 -12.66
CA ARG A 123 -5.62 2.24 -11.59
C ARG A 123 -6.33 1.03 -10.99
N VAL A 124 -6.76 0.08 -11.81
CA VAL A 124 -7.35 -1.18 -11.33
C VAL A 124 -6.33 -1.94 -10.47
N LEU A 125 -5.11 -2.15 -10.97
CA LEU A 125 -4.08 -2.86 -10.23
C LEU A 125 -3.71 -2.20 -8.89
N VAL A 126 -3.69 -0.86 -8.83
CA VAL A 126 -3.46 -0.13 -7.57
C VAL A 126 -4.58 -0.40 -6.57
N ARG A 127 -5.85 -0.36 -6.99
CA ARG A 127 -6.99 -0.65 -6.11
C ARG A 127 -6.95 -2.06 -5.51
N HIS A 128 -6.41 -3.02 -6.27
CA HIS A 128 -6.30 -4.42 -5.85
C HIS A 128 -4.92 -4.78 -5.26
N GLY A 129 -4.03 -3.80 -5.07
CA GLY A 129 -2.70 -4.04 -4.48
C GLY A 129 -1.72 -4.82 -5.38
N LEU A 130 -1.98 -4.91 -6.69
CA LEU A 130 -1.22 -5.71 -7.67
C LEU A 130 -0.34 -4.86 -8.60
N ASN A 131 -0.18 -3.56 -8.33
CA ASN A 131 0.53 -2.63 -9.22
C ASN A 131 2.04 -2.91 -9.28
N ARG A 132 2.66 -3.30 -8.16
CA ARG A 132 4.11 -3.54 -8.06
C ARG A 132 4.47 -4.97 -8.44
N LEU A 133 5.12 -5.10 -9.58
CA LEU A 133 5.48 -6.41 -10.15
C LEU A 133 6.62 -7.06 -9.36
N ALA A 134 7.52 -6.25 -8.80
CA ALA A 134 8.58 -6.67 -7.89
C ALA A 134 8.06 -7.24 -6.56
N PHE A 135 6.78 -7.00 -6.22
CA PHE A 135 6.16 -7.52 -5.00
C PHE A 135 5.35 -8.78 -5.29
N MET A 136 5.43 -9.31 -6.51
CA MET A 136 4.77 -10.55 -6.87
C MET A 136 5.80 -11.66 -6.93
N ASP A 137 5.48 -12.78 -6.30
CA ASP A 137 6.25 -14.00 -6.38
C ASP A 137 6.29 -14.50 -7.83
N ARG A 138 7.50 -14.83 -8.30
CA ARG A 138 7.71 -15.09 -9.73
C ARG A 138 7.08 -16.41 -10.19
N PRO A 139 7.19 -17.52 -9.43
CA PRO A 139 6.45 -18.75 -9.72
C PRO A 139 4.94 -18.57 -9.62
N THR A 140 4.42 -18.14 -8.46
CA THR A 140 2.97 -18.18 -8.19
C THR A 140 2.19 -16.98 -8.71
N GLY A 141 2.85 -15.84 -8.93
CA GLY A 141 2.18 -14.58 -9.26
C GLY A 141 1.35 -13.99 -8.11
N GLN A 142 1.48 -14.52 -6.89
CA GLN A 142 0.84 -13.97 -5.70
C GLN A 142 1.67 -12.82 -5.13
N VAL A 143 1.04 -11.94 -4.34
CA VAL A 143 1.79 -10.90 -3.63
C VAL A 143 2.67 -11.57 -2.56
N ILE A 144 3.96 -11.23 -2.55
CA ILE A 144 4.93 -11.72 -1.57
C ILE A 144 4.47 -11.25 -0.19
N ARG A 145 4.17 -12.22 0.68
CA ARG A 145 3.94 -11.97 2.10
C ARG A 145 5.29 -12.05 2.79
N ARG A 146 5.75 -10.91 3.31
CA ARG A 146 6.89 -10.88 4.24
C ARG A 146 6.35 -11.21 5.63
N TYR A 147 7.11 -12.00 6.36
CA TYR A 147 6.85 -12.38 7.74
C TYR A 147 8.13 -12.12 8.53
N GLU A 148 7.98 -12.08 9.86
CA GLU A 148 9.04 -11.99 10.85
C GLU A 148 8.54 -12.85 12.02
N ARG A 149 9.43 -13.62 12.64
CA ARG A 149 9.06 -14.49 13.76
C ARG A 149 9.16 -13.72 15.08
N ALA A 150 8.39 -14.15 16.08
CA ALA A 150 8.30 -13.41 17.34
C ALA A 150 9.51 -13.61 18.26
N HIS A 151 10.25 -14.70 18.09
CA HIS A 151 11.45 -15.01 18.87
C HIS A 151 12.58 -15.53 17.96
N PRO A 152 13.85 -15.24 18.29
CA PRO A 152 14.99 -15.83 17.61
C PRO A 152 14.95 -17.36 17.63
N GLY A 153 15.39 -17.99 16.55
CA GLY A 153 15.50 -19.45 16.40
C GLY A 153 14.20 -20.15 15.97
N GLU A 154 13.09 -19.44 15.84
CA GLU A 154 11.82 -20.02 15.36
C GLU A 154 11.86 -20.40 13.88
N LEU A 155 12.64 -19.68 13.09
CA LEU A 155 12.90 -19.98 11.69
C LEU A 155 14.29 -19.53 11.29
N ILE A 156 15.08 -20.46 10.78
CA ILE A 156 16.41 -20.19 10.25
C ILE A 156 16.38 -20.49 8.75
N HIS A 157 16.70 -19.49 7.92
CA HIS A 157 16.91 -19.70 6.50
C HIS A 157 18.35 -20.12 6.27
N VAL A 158 18.54 -21.33 5.74
CA VAL A 158 19.85 -21.86 5.38
C VAL A 158 20.01 -21.86 3.87
N ASP A 159 21.05 -21.19 3.37
CA ASP A 159 21.47 -21.24 1.98
C ASP A 159 22.86 -21.87 1.85
N VAL A 160 23.01 -22.75 0.87
CA VAL A 160 24.30 -23.36 0.54
C VAL A 160 24.68 -22.96 -0.87
N LYS A 161 25.67 -22.06 -0.96
CA LYS A 161 26.15 -21.56 -2.23
C LYS A 161 27.38 -22.33 -2.69
N LYS A 162 27.23 -23.06 -3.79
CA LYS A 162 28.34 -23.70 -4.50
C LYS A 162 29.09 -22.68 -5.36
N LEU A 163 30.37 -22.49 -5.08
CA LEU A 163 31.26 -21.57 -5.78
C LEU A 163 32.40 -22.34 -6.45
N GLY A 164 32.74 -21.97 -7.69
CA GLY A 164 33.92 -22.55 -8.35
C GLY A 164 35.20 -22.02 -7.70
N ARG A 165 36.17 -22.90 -7.45
CA ARG A 165 37.46 -22.48 -6.89
C ARG A 165 38.17 -21.51 -7.82
N ILE A 166 38.87 -20.53 -7.23
CA ILE A 166 39.69 -19.56 -7.98
C ILE A 166 41.13 -20.06 -8.01
N PRO A 167 41.79 -20.12 -9.20
CA PRO A 167 43.14 -20.67 -9.27
C PRO A 167 44.15 -19.71 -8.64
N ASP A 168 45.26 -20.25 -8.16
CA ASP A 168 46.43 -19.44 -7.82
C ASP A 168 46.90 -18.64 -9.04
N GLY A 169 47.18 -17.36 -8.83
CA GLY A 169 47.42 -16.39 -9.91
C GLY A 169 46.15 -15.84 -10.58
N GLY A 170 44.96 -16.21 -10.09
CA GLY A 170 43.68 -15.61 -10.48
C GLY A 170 42.94 -16.34 -11.59
N GLY A 171 41.64 -16.02 -11.72
CA GLY A 171 40.77 -16.58 -12.76
C GLY A 171 40.84 -15.82 -14.09
N HIS A 172 39.81 -15.99 -14.91
CA HIS A 172 39.72 -15.35 -16.24
C HIS A 172 39.89 -13.83 -16.23
N LYS A 173 39.59 -13.18 -15.10
CA LYS A 173 39.71 -11.73 -14.94
C LYS A 173 41.18 -11.28 -14.94
N VAL A 174 42.08 -12.13 -14.46
CA VAL A 174 43.53 -11.87 -14.40
C VAL A 174 44.26 -12.49 -15.59
N LEU A 175 43.91 -13.74 -15.93
CA LEU A 175 44.62 -14.53 -16.96
C LEU A 175 44.01 -14.44 -18.37
N GLY A 176 42.89 -13.74 -18.53
CA GLY A 176 42.09 -13.77 -19.76
C GLY A 176 41.20 -15.03 -19.89
N ARG A 177 40.22 -14.97 -20.79
CA ARG A 177 39.15 -16.00 -20.90
C ARG A 177 39.67 -17.39 -21.30
N GLN A 178 40.61 -17.49 -22.24
CA GLN A 178 41.13 -18.78 -22.70
C GLN A 178 41.97 -19.48 -21.63
N ALA A 179 43.01 -18.82 -21.11
CA ALA A 179 43.88 -19.39 -20.07
C ALA A 179 43.15 -19.64 -18.74
N GLY A 180 42.24 -18.73 -18.35
CA GLY A 180 41.42 -18.91 -17.15
C GLY A 180 40.42 -20.06 -17.24
N ARG A 181 39.92 -20.42 -18.44
CA ARG A 181 39.01 -21.55 -18.63
C ARG A 181 39.74 -22.90 -18.55
N ALA A 182 40.96 -22.97 -19.09
CA ALA A 182 41.79 -24.18 -19.03
C ALA A 182 42.16 -24.55 -17.58
N ARG A 183 42.47 -23.56 -16.73
CA ARG A 183 42.78 -23.80 -15.30
C ARG A 183 41.54 -24.12 -14.46
N ARG A 184 40.36 -23.64 -14.85
CA ARG A 184 39.11 -23.83 -14.09
C ARG A 184 38.60 -25.26 -14.09
N SER A 185 38.88 -26.07 -15.12
CA SER A 185 38.29 -27.41 -15.28
C SER A 185 38.78 -28.44 -14.25
N GLN A 186 39.89 -28.20 -13.55
CA GLN A 186 40.54 -29.20 -12.68
C GLN A 186 40.40 -28.96 -11.17
N MET A 187 39.87 -27.83 -10.72
CA MET A 187 39.97 -27.43 -9.31
C MET A 187 38.72 -27.70 -8.44
N GLY A 188 37.58 -28.04 -9.05
CA GLY A 188 36.35 -28.33 -8.31
C GLY A 188 35.66 -27.09 -7.72
N PHE A 189 34.95 -27.29 -6.60
CA PHE A 189 34.08 -26.29 -5.99
C PHE A 189 34.28 -26.20 -4.48
N ASP A 190 34.04 -25.01 -3.94
CA ASP A 190 33.84 -24.77 -2.51
C ASP A 190 32.38 -24.44 -2.23
N TYR A 191 31.99 -24.56 -0.96
CA TYR A 191 30.61 -24.34 -0.51
C TYR A 191 30.61 -23.33 0.63
N VAL A 192 29.85 -22.26 0.46
CA VAL A 192 29.58 -21.30 1.54
C VAL A 192 28.22 -21.64 2.13
N HIS A 193 28.21 -21.95 3.42
CA HIS A 193 26.99 -22.17 4.18
C HIS A 193 26.64 -20.85 4.87
N SER A 194 25.42 -20.37 4.67
CA SER A 194 24.88 -19.20 5.35
C SER A 194 23.60 -19.60 6.06
N ALA A 195 23.46 -19.16 7.30
CA ALA A 195 22.26 -19.31 8.09
C ALA A 195 21.87 -17.92 8.60
N VAL A 196 20.61 -17.53 8.37
CA VAL A 196 20.06 -16.24 8.81
C VAL A 196 18.81 -16.52 9.63
N ASP A 197 18.73 -15.89 10.80
CA ASP A 197 17.53 -15.89 11.65
C ASP A 197 16.55 -14.80 11.17
N ASP A 198 15.25 -15.08 11.24
CA ASP A 198 14.17 -14.23 10.73
C ASP A 198 13.52 -13.37 11.83
N HIS A 199 14.27 -13.06 12.89
CA HIS A 199 13.97 -12.13 13.98
C HIS A 199 14.97 -10.96 14.00
#